data_AF-A0A0J0YB64-F1
#
_entry.id   AF-A0A0J0YB64-F1
#
_cell.length_a   1.000
_cell.length_b   1.000
_cell.length_c   1.000
_cell.angle_alpha   90.00
_cell.angle_beta   90.00
_cell.angle_gamma   90.00
#
_symmetry.space_group_name_H-M   'P 1'
#
loop_
_entity.id
_entity.type
_entity.pdbx_description
1 polymer ?
#
loop_
_entity_poly.entity_id
_entity_poly.type
_entity_poly.pdbx_seq_one_letter_code
_entity_poly.pdbx_strand_id
1 'polypeptide(L)'
;MKLNLVLAKCVLISGFVFSILTSCKKFDLTDSNAESVFSDSLAGNKLAATVAATAAGMQIESTAGPVTASEIASFKSYMLARSFPANNWSPTNVWVYGQGGGALQGLGLMFEVTEDRILLDHMLQFADKAITCRNDILPAASGGQRVMWNGNIEPVWPNTSSTDQADAAQGDIVGHIAYAAKLILARPALWNLTVGSGDPNAYGATYRARALTYVARCEETAAYIKKYMVDSTDNKFYYTTLTGWTFFPGGALPWNQQMMLNNAFQRLAECHQILGDAPSKVTDYDQLVQTSLNWFLASAVSKTSASGTPVYFWNYAIHSVSTSPEDTPHGRYDVGGFFQAYLSGRYSVPLAAVQRFSNTVVDVMAHKESLGWPISGRIDGTNSNAGGYSFLHERYLPIAVRYNTDEWDYLVNADIASGEYSTNVWMTAHILSEKNYRYLNGIQSGVVFYQNTNYAGTASQSLPKGTYTLAQLAAKGVPNDWASSLRVPSGWKVTLYQSDNFAGTSWVQTADNASLVAVGANDSMSSCKIE
;
A
#
# COMPACT_ATOMS: atom_id res chain seq x y z
N MET A 1 53.93 -46.20 0.47
CA MET A 1 53.91 -44.87 1.13
C MET A 1 52.82 -44.06 0.43
N LYS A 2 51.50 -44.24 0.64
CA LYS A 2 50.60 -44.32 1.83
C LYS A 2 50.67 -43.09 2.76
N LEU A 3 49.76 -42.12 2.54
CA LEU A 3 48.73 -41.59 3.47
C LEU A 3 47.84 -40.60 2.65
N ASN A 4 46.53 -40.78 2.33
CA ASN A 4 45.29 -40.87 3.14
C ASN A 4 45.08 -39.61 4.03
N LEU A 5 43.94 -38.90 4.15
CA LEU A 5 42.48 -39.13 3.99
C LEU A 5 41.83 -37.69 3.99
N VAL A 6 40.88 -37.28 3.13
CA VAL A 6 39.40 -37.43 3.20
C VAL A 6 38.65 -36.57 4.26
N LEU A 7 37.65 -35.80 3.76
CA LEU A 7 36.38 -35.31 4.33
C LEU A 7 36.22 -33.94 5.07
N ALA A 8 35.45 -33.08 4.39
CA ALA A 8 34.18 -32.45 4.84
C ALA A 8 34.16 -31.36 5.94
N LYS A 9 33.92 -30.10 5.52
CA LYS A 9 32.61 -29.42 5.57
C LYS A 9 32.73 -28.01 4.94
N CYS A 10 31.62 -27.53 4.38
CA CYS A 10 31.39 -26.18 3.82
C CYS A 10 31.66 -25.95 2.31
N VAL A 11 31.08 -26.81 1.47
CA VAL A 11 30.46 -26.38 0.20
C VAL A 11 28.97 -26.63 0.33
N LEU A 12 28.18 -25.55 0.40
CA LEU A 12 26.77 -25.41 0.01
C LEU A 12 26.20 -24.17 0.73
N ILE A 13 26.01 -23.09 -0.04
CA ILE A 13 25.10 -21.92 0.07
C ILE A 13 25.86 -20.72 -0.52
N SER A 14 26.06 -20.73 -1.84
CA SER A 14 26.55 -19.58 -2.61
C SER A 14 26.16 -19.72 -4.08
N GLY A 15 24.87 -19.98 -4.32
CA GLY A 15 24.33 -20.13 -5.67
C GLY A 15 22.81 -20.09 -5.68
N PHE A 16 22.21 -18.93 -5.37
CA PHE A 16 20.81 -18.64 -5.71
C PHE A 16 20.42 -17.15 -5.58
N VAL A 17 21.20 -16.19 -6.11
CA VAL A 17 20.70 -14.82 -6.39
C VAL A 17 21.45 -14.24 -7.59
N PHE A 18 21.25 -14.82 -8.77
CA PHE A 18 21.62 -14.19 -10.05
C PHE A 18 20.75 -14.74 -11.18
N SER A 19 19.46 -14.40 -11.15
CA SER A 19 18.56 -14.40 -12.33
C SER A 19 17.18 -13.93 -11.89
N ILE A 20 16.90 -12.62 -11.93
CA ILE A 20 15.67 -12.00 -12.49
C ILE A 20 16.04 -10.55 -12.87
N LEU A 21 16.92 -10.42 -13.86
CA LEU A 21 17.08 -9.22 -14.69
C LEU A 21 16.97 -9.73 -16.12
N THR A 22 15.74 -9.85 -16.64
CA THR A 22 15.35 -9.70 -18.06
C THR A 22 13.92 -10.20 -18.27
N SER A 23 12.97 -9.27 -18.21
CA SER A 23 11.83 -9.21 -19.15
C SER A 23 11.27 -7.78 -19.18
N CYS A 24 12.16 -6.78 -19.27
CA CYS A 24 11.78 -5.51 -19.90
C CYS A 24 11.89 -5.74 -21.41
N LYS A 25 10.77 -6.00 -22.06
CA LYS A 25 10.70 -5.76 -23.51
C LYS A 25 10.84 -4.26 -23.71
N LYS A 26 11.97 -3.85 -24.29
CA LYS A 26 12.11 -2.56 -24.96
C LYS A 26 10.93 -2.42 -25.94
N PHE A 27 10.02 -1.51 -25.67
CA PHE A 27 9.24 -0.90 -26.73
C PHE A 27 10.05 0.31 -27.20
N ASP A 28 10.70 0.15 -28.35
CA ASP A 28 11.17 1.29 -29.13
C ASP A 28 9.93 2.04 -29.64
N LEU A 29 9.50 3.07 -28.91
CA LEU A 29 8.61 4.09 -29.45
C LEU A 29 9.46 5.01 -30.33
N THR A 30 9.47 4.73 -31.62
CA THR A 30 9.95 5.66 -32.64
C THR A 30 8.81 6.63 -32.99
N ASP A 31 9.18 7.89 -33.16
CA ASP A 31 8.34 9.06 -33.42
C ASP A 31 7.24 8.84 -34.47
N SER A 32 6.03 9.38 -34.19
CA SER A 32 5.43 10.45 -35.01
C SER A 32 3.97 10.83 -34.66
N ASN A 33 3.35 10.34 -33.57
CA ASN A 33 1.95 10.71 -33.23
C ASN A 33 1.74 11.21 -31.78
N ALA A 34 2.79 11.64 -31.07
CA ALA A 34 2.67 12.12 -29.68
C ALA A 34 2.36 13.62 -29.54
N GLU A 35 2.26 14.38 -30.64
CA GLU A 35 2.13 15.86 -30.58
C GLU A 35 0.71 16.41 -30.77
N SER A 36 -0.32 15.60 -31.06
CA SER A 36 -1.65 16.15 -31.38
C SER A 36 -2.70 16.11 -30.25
N VAL A 37 -2.30 15.95 -28.98
CA VAL A 37 -3.25 16.01 -27.82
C VAL A 37 -2.86 17.09 -26.80
N PHE A 38 -1.81 17.88 -27.08
CA PHE A 38 -1.32 18.92 -26.17
C PHE A 38 -1.25 20.29 -26.84
N SER A 39 -2.40 20.78 -27.31
CA SER A 39 -2.57 22.20 -27.58
C SER A 39 -4.02 22.60 -27.32
N ASP A 40 -4.32 22.96 -26.07
CA ASP A 40 -4.96 24.25 -25.78
C ASP A 40 -5.18 24.45 -24.27
N SER A 41 -4.98 25.70 -23.86
CA SER A 41 -5.21 26.29 -22.53
C SER A 41 -4.05 26.28 -21.51
N LEU A 42 -2.92 26.88 -21.90
CA LEU A 42 -2.09 27.65 -20.98
C LEU A 42 -2.11 29.13 -21.39
N ALA A 43 -3.14 29.85 -20.94
CA ALA A 43 -3.14 31.31 -20.96
C ALA A 43 -4.00 31.86 -19.81
N GLY A 44 -3.33 32.38 -18.77
CA GLY A 44 -3.74 33.63 -18.12
C GLY A 44 -4.76 33.57 -16.96
N ASN A 45 -4.20 33.81 -15.76
CA ASN A 45 -4.72 34.67 -14.68
C ASN A 45 -5.79 34.16 -13.69
N LYS A 46 -5.28 33.90 -12.47
CA LYS A 46 -5.58 34.57 -11.18
C LYS A 46 -7.03 34.90 -10.80
N LEU A 47 -7.33 34.47 -9.56
CA LEU A 47 -8.29 34.99 -8.57
C LEU A 47 -9.77 34.64 -8.78
N ALA A 48 -10.26 33.68 -7.99
CA ALA A 48 -11.03 33.96 -6.78
C ALA A 48 -11.42 32.63 -6.11
N ALA A 49 -11.35 32.61 -4.77
CA ALA A 49 -11.98 31.56 -3.98
C ALA A 49 -13.50 31.63 -4.21
N THR A 50 -14.06 30.61 -4.87
CA THR A 50 -15.50 30.42 -4.95
C THR A 50 -15.79 28.92 -4.94
N VAL A 51 -16.51 28.51 -3.88
CA VAL A 51 -17.27 27.27 -3.69
C VAL A 51 -16.77 26.09 -4.52
N ALA A 52 -15.95 25.24 -3.92
CA ALA A 52 -15.58 23.96 -4.51
C ALA A 52 -16.87 23.22 -4.87
N ALA A 53 -17.13 23.06 -6.18
CA ALA A 53 -18.09 22.07 -6.64
C ALA A 53 -17.70 20.75 -5.96
N THR A 54 -18.64 20.11 -5.27
CA THR A 54 -18.40 18.80 -4.66
C THR A 54 -17.94 17.87 -5.77
N ALA A 55 -16.65 17.53 -5.80
CA ALA A 55 -16.12 16.61 -6.79
C ALA A 55 -16.94 15.31 -6.72
N ALA A 56 -17.31 14.78 -7.89
CA ALA A 56 -17.90 13.44 -7.95
C ALA A 56 -16.94 12.46 -7.26
N GLY A 57 -17.48 11.47 -6.53
CA GLY A 57 -16.67 10.46 -5.85
C GLY A 57 -15.75 9.72 -6.83
N MET A 58 -14.63 9.20 -6.32
CA MET A 58 -13.74 8.33 -7.10
C MET A 58 -14.47 7.04 -7.49
N GLN A 59 -14.02 6.40 -8.57
CA GLN A 59 -14.66 5.21 -9.13
C GLN A 59 -13.75 3.97 -9.04
N ILE A 60 -14.37 2.83 -8.76
CA ILE A 60 -13.84 1.49 -8.99
C ILE A 60 -14.87 0.79 -9.89
N GLU A 61 -14.54 0.53 -11.16
CA GLU A 61 -15.48 -0.05 -12.13
C GLU A 61 -15.55 -1.58 -12.01
N SER A 62 -14.42 -2.20 -11.66
CA SER A 62 -14.31 -3.65 -11.53
C SER A 62 -13.14 -4.07 -10.65
N THR A 63 -13.26 -5.23 -10.01
CA THR A 63 -12.16 -5.90 -9.31
C THR A 63 -11.22 -6.67 -10.26
N ALA A 64 -11.59 -6.81 -11.53
CA ALA A 64 -10.86 -7.56 -12.54
C ALA A 64 -10.30 -6.67 -13.65
N GLY A 65 -9.26 -7.15 -14.32
CA GLY A 65 -8.64 -6.48 -15.46
C GLY A 65 -7.69 -5.33 -15.07
N PRO A 66 -7.17 -4.59 -16.05
CA PRO A 66 -6.30 -3.44 -15.80
C PRO A 66 -7.08 -2.29 -15.16
N VAL A 67 -6.35 -1.37 -14.53
CA VAL A 67 -6.92 -0.07 -14.13
C VAL A 67 -7.39 0.68 -15.37
N THR A 68 -8.63 1.16 -15.36
CA THR A 68 -9.25 1.77 -16.54
C THR A 68 -8.97 3.27 -16.64
N ALA A 69 -9.17 3.84 -17.84
CA ALA A 69 -9.06 5.28 -18.03
C ALA A 69 -10.09 6.07 -17.19
N SER A 70 -11.30 5.53 -17.00
CA SER A 70 -12.34 6.13 -16.14
C SER A 70 -11.91 6.16 -14.67
N GLU A 71 -11.36 5.06 -14.16
CA GLU A 71 -10.86 4.97 -12.79
C GLU A 71 -9.76 6.01 -12.55
N ILE A 72 -8.78 6.11 -13.47
CA ILE A 72 -7.71 7.11 -13.42
C ILE A 72 -8.27 8.53 -13.48
N ALA A 73 -9.20 8.82 -14.41
CA ALA A 73 -9.78 10.14 -14.59
C ALA A 73 -10.58 10.59 -13.36
N SER A 74 -11.33 9.67 -12.74
CA SER A 74 -12.09 9.94 -11.52
C SER A 74 -11.18 10.27 -10.34
N PHE A 75 -10.12 9.47 -10.12
CA PHE A 75 -9.12 9.71 -9.07
C PHE A 75 -8.42 11.06 -9.28
N LYS A 76 -7.96 11.32 -10.50
CA LYS A 76 -7.28 12.57 -10.87
C LYS A 76 -8.18 13.78 -10.64
N SER A 77 -9.43 13.73 -11.09
CA SER A 77 -10.39 14.82 -10.91
C SER A 77 -10.69 15.08 -9.43
N TYR A 78 -10.87 14.00 -8.65
CA TYR A 78 -11.09 14.09 -7.21
C TYR A 78 -9.90 14.73 -6.49
N MET A 79 -8.67 14.36 -6.87
CA MET A 79 -7.47 14.91 -6.28
C MET A 79 -7.26 16.38 -6.64
N LEU A 80 -7.40 16.75 -7.92
CA LEU A 80 -7.19 18.14 -8.36
C LEU A 80 -8.18 19.14 -7.74
N ALA A 81 -9.37 18.68 -7.33
CA ALA A 81 -10.36 19.50 -6.63
C ALA A 81 -10.08 19.66 -5.12
N ARG A 82 -9.10 18.90 -4.58
CA ARG A 82 -8.90 18.76 -3.14
C ARG A 82 -8.05 19.91 -2.58
N SER A 83 -8.47 20.44 -1.43
CA SER A 83 -7.73 21.50 -0.74
C SER A 83 -6.51 20.97 0.03
N PHE A 84 -5.53 21.84 0.23
CA PHE A 84 -4.36 21.53 1.05
C PHE A 84 -4.60 21.82 2.54
N PRO A 85 -4.18 20.94 3.47
CA PRO A 85 -4.27 21.24 4.90
C PRO A 85 -3.48 22.49 5.30
N ALA A 86 -4.03 23.28 6.23
CA ALA A 86 -3.42 24.54 6.67
C ALA A 86 -2.33 24.34 7.74
N ASN A 87 -2.39 23.23 8.48
CA ASN A 87 -1.50 22.87 9.58
C ASN A 87 -1.60 21.35 9.83
N ASN A 88 -0.97 20.84 10.89
CA ASN A 88 -1.04 19.43 11.25
C ASN A 88 -2.17 19.07 12.24
N TRP A 89 -2.66 20.02 13.04
CA TRP A 89 -3.57 19.76 14.16
C TRP A 89 -5.06 19.97 13.85
N SER A 90 -5.42 20.36 12.62
CA SER A 90 -6.80 20.62 12.21
C SER A 90 -7.13 19.96 10.87
N PRO A 91 -7.85 18.82 10.88
CA PRO A 91 -8.08 17.95 12.04
C PRO A 91 -6.77 17.37 12.57
N THR A 92 -6.77 16.84 13.81
CA THR A 92 -5.57 16.31 14.47
C THR A 92 -4.77 15.35 13.58
N ASN A 93 -3.45 15.56 13.50
CA ASN A 93 -2.51 14.75 12.74
C ASN A 93 -2.89 14.53 11.26
N VAL A 94 -3.37 15.58 10.58
CA VAL A 94 -3.84 15.50 9.19
C VAL A 94 -2.75 15.09 8.19
N TRP A 95 -1.47 15.33 8.48
CA TRP A 95 -0.35 14.89 7.64
C TRP A 95 0.07 13.44 7.88
N VAL A 96 -0.52 12.78 8.89
CA VAL A 96 -0.26 11.36 9.24
C VAL A 96 -1.46 10.51 8.84
N TYR A 97 -2.61 10.71 9.51
CA TYR A 97 -3.81 9.87 9.34
C TYR A 97 -4.85 10.50 8.41
N GLY A 98 -4.79 11.83 8.27
CA GLY A 98 -5.85 12.58 7.61
C GLY A 98 -5.61 12.77 6.11
N GLN A 99 -6.38 13.72 5.57
CA GLN A 99 -6.36 14.07 4.15
C GLN A 99 -4.98 14.41 3.58
N GLY A 100 -4.05 14.93 4.38
CA GLY A 100 -2.69 15.28 3.92
C GLY A 100 -1.84 14.06 3.64
N GLY A 101 -1.65 13.18 4.64
CA GLY A 101 -0.92 11.91 4.48
C GLY A 101 -1.63 10.99 3.48
N GLY A 102 -2.97 10.98 3.55
CA GLY A 102 -3.91 10.43 2.57
C GLY A 102 -3.53 10.76 1.12
N ALA A 103 -3.49 12.05 0.82
CA ALA A 103 -3.19 12.57 -0.51
C ALA A 103 -1.78 12.21 -0.98
N LEU A 104 -0.76 12.40 -0.12
CA LEU A 104 0.64 12.13 -0.49
C LEU A 104 0.85 10.67 -0.90
N GLN A 105 0.40 9.72 -0.08
CA GLN A 105 0.56 8.31 -0.43
C GLN A 105 -0.27 7.94 -1.66
N GLY A 106 -1.54 8.40 -1.73
CA GLY A 106 -2.44 8.00 -2.81
C GLY A 106 -2.00 8.52 -4.17
N LEU A 107 -1.54 9.77 -4.23
CA LEU A 107 -0.95 10.34 -5.44
C LEU A 107 0.33 9.61 -5.84
N GLY A 108 1.17 9.24 -4.87
CA GLY A 108 2.39 8.47 -5.13
C GLY A 108 2.10 7.08 -5.72
N LEU A 109 1.15 6.33 -5.13
CA LEU A 109 0.73 5.03 -5.63
C LEU A 109 0.14 5.13 -7.03
N MET A 110 -0.74 6.12 -7.28
CA MET A 110 -1.32 6.31 -8.60
C MET A 110 -0.30 6.80 -9.63
N PHE A 111 0.73 7.54 -9.22
CA PHE A 111 1.86 7.85 -10.09
C PHE A 111 2.66 6.59 -10.45
N GLU A 112 2.88 5.65 -9.52
CA GLU A 112 3.51 4.36 -9.83
C GLU A 112 2.67 3.50 -10.80
N VAL A 113 1.35 3.63 -10.76
CA VAL A 113 0.44 2.93 -11.70
C VAL A 113 0.45 3.58 -13.09
N THR A 114 0.48 4.91 -13.17
CA THR A 114 0.14 5.65 -14.39
C THR A 114 1.31 6.36 -15.06
N GLU A 115 2.39 6.63 -14.31
CA GLU A 115 3.47 7.56 -14.68
C GLU A 115 2.95 8.96 -15.10
N ASP A 116 1.75 9.35 -14.65
CA ASP A 116 1.11 10.63 -14.97
C ASP A 116 1.75 11.79 -14.18
N ARG A 117 2.46 12.66 -14.90
CA ARG A 117 3.15 13.81 -14.30
C ARG A 117 2.21 14.82 -13.64
N ILE A 118 0.93 14.89 -14.03
CA ILE A 118 -0.02 15.79 -13.37
C ILE A 118 -0.31 15.29 -11.95
N LEU A 119 -0.40 13.98 -11.74
CA LEU A 119 -0.53 13.40 -10.40
C LEU A 119 0.73 13.64 -9.57
N LEU A 120 1.92 13.46 -10.19
CA LEU A 120 3.19 13.77 -9.54
C LEU A 120 3.26 15.25 -9.14
N ASP A 121 2.99 16.18 -10.05
CA ASP A 121 3.01 17.62 -9.77
C ASP A 121 2.08 17.99 -8.61
N HIS A 122 0.91 17.38 -8.56
CA HIS A 122 -0.03 17.60 -7.46
C HIS A 122 0.46 16.98 -6.14
N MET A 123 1.13 15.83 -6.18
CA MET A 123 1.82 15.25 -5.01
C MET A 123 2.86 16.22 -4.46
N LEU A 124 3.64 16.87 -5.34
CA LEU A 124 4.64 17.86 -4.95
C LEU A 124 4.01 19.10 -4.32
N GLN A 125 2.82 19.54 -4.76
CA GLN A 125 2.11 20.63 -4.09
C GLN A 125 1.69 20.27 -2.66
N PHE A 126 1.27 19.02 -2.42
CA PHE A 126 1.00 18.53 -1.07
C PHE A 126 2.29 18.42 -0.22
N ALA A 127 3.40 17.97 -0.81
CA ALA A 127 4.68 17.84 -0.10
C ALA A 127 5.27 19.22 0.25
N ASP A 128 5.25 20.15 -0.70
CA ASP A 128 5.55 21.56 -0.49
C ASP A 128 4.72 22.11 0.68
N LYS A 129 3.40 21.87 0.67
CA LYS A 129 2.52 22.34 1.73
C LYS A 129 2.90 21.73 3.07
N ALA A 130 3.13 20.43 3.14
CA ALA A 130 3.57 19.76 4.37
C ALA A 130 4.82 20.44 4.93
N ILE A 131 5.85 20.68 4.11
CA ILE A 131 7.07 21.39 4.53
C ILE A 131 6.77 22.81 5.01
N THR A 132 5.97 23.60 4.28
CA THR A 132 5.61 24.97 4.71
C THR A 132 4.79 25.01 6.01
N CYS A 133 4.13 23.91 6.37
CA CYS A 133 3.38 23.75 7.61
C CYS A 133 4.24 23.24 8.78
N ARG A 134 5.53 22.97 8.57
CA ARG A 134 6.45 22.56 9.63
C ARG A 134 6.72 23.74 10.57
N ASN A 135 6.80 23.48 11.87
CA ASN A 135 6.76 24.48 12.93
C ASN A 135 7.82 25.58 12.78
N ASP A 136 9.05 25.20 12.43
CA ASP A 136 10.18 26.10 12.22
C ASP A 136 10.05 26.97 10.95
N ILE A 137 9.17 26.62 10.02
CA ILE A 137 8.93 27.34 8.76
C ILE A 137 7.62 28.14 8.82
N LEU A 138 6.57 27.55 9.38
CA LEU A 138 5.24 28.14 9.44
C LEU A 138 5.30 29.45 10.26
N PRO A 139 4.76 30.57 9.76
CA PRO A 139 4.77 31.83 10.51
C PRO A 139 4.03 31.72 11.85
N ALA A 140 4.49 32.49 12.84
CA ALA A 140 3.85 32.56 14.16
C ALA A 140 2.37 32.94 14.09
N ALA A 141 2.02 33.87 13.19
CA ALA A 141 0.63 34.29 12.95
C ALA A 141 -0.27 33.17 12.39
N SER A 142 0.33 32.11 11.83
CA SER A 142 -0.36 30.92 11.33
C SER A 142 -0.25 29.73 12.32
N GLY A 143 0.27 29.97 13.51
CA GLY A 143 0.41 28.96 14.56
C GLY A 143 1.69 28.12 14.47
N GLY A 144 2.69 28.53 13.68
CA GLY A 144 4.05 27.97 13.76
C GLY A 144 4.94 28.71 14.75
N GLN A 145 6.26 28.55 14.66
CA GLN A 145 7.27 29.12 15.55
C GLN A 145 7.03 28.83 17.04
N ARG A 146 6.42 27.68 17.36
CA ARG A 146 6.15 27.27 18.74
C ARG A 146 7.41 26.71 19.38
N VAL A 147 7.61 27.07 20.64
CA VAL A 147 8.66 26.51 21.48
C VAL A 147 8.21 25.12 21.93
N MET A 148 8.93 24.07 21.53
CA MET A 148 8.61 22.70 21.90
C MET A 148 8.98 22.41 23.37
N TRP A 149 8.59 21.23 23.86
CA TRP A 149 8.87 20.74 25.23
C TRP A 149 10.34 20.84 25.69
N ASN A 150 11.28 20.92 24.75
CA ASN A 150 12.72 21.03 25.00
C ASN A 150 13.25 22.47 25.00
N GLY A 151 12.37 23.47 24.87
CA GLY A 151 12.73 24.89 24.88
C GLY A 151 13.14 25.48 23.52
N ASN A 152 13.09 24.72 22.43
CA ASN A 152 13.50 25.17 21.09
C ASN A 152 12.32 25.24 20.11
N ILE A 153 12.47 26.02 19.04
CA ILE A 153 11.62 25.89 17.84
C ILE A 153 12.20 24.74 17.01
N GLU A 154 11.53 23.59 17.04
CA GLU A 154 12.01 22.36 16.38
C GLU A 154 11.40 22.16 14.99
N PRO A 155 12.10 21.45 14.07
CA PRO A 155 11.64 21.14 12.71
C PRO A 155 10.63 19.99 12.72
N VAL A 156 9.47 20.22 13.32
CA VAL A 156 8.42 19.22 13.54
C VAL A 156 7.04 19.77 13.19
N TRP A 157 6.03 18.91 13.13
CA TRP A 157 4.63 19.25 12.94
C TRP A 157 3.85 19.04 14.25
N PRO A 158 3.44 20.12 14.94
CA PRO A 158 2.74 20.01 16.21
C PRO A 158 1.44 19.21 16.08
N ASN A 159 1.18 18.30 17.02
CA ASN A 159 0.03 17.40 16.92
C ASN A 159 -1.29 18.09 17.27
N THR A 160 -1.26 19.09 18.15
CA THR A 160 -2.44 19.81 18.64
C THR A 160 -2.31 21.33 18.43
N SER A 161 -3.39 22.08 18.67
CA SER A 161 -3.38 23.55 18.60
C SER A 161 -2.74 24.24 19.81
N SER A 162 -2.52 23.52 20.91
CA SER A 162 -2.24 24.14 22.23
C SER A 162 -1.11 23.48 23.01
N THR A 163 -0.55 22.37 22.55
CA THR A 163 0.56 21.69 23.24
C THR A 163 1.84 21.72 22.41
N ASP A 164 2.95 21.75 23.13
CA ASP A 164 4.33 21.73 22.61
C ASP A 164 4.78 20.30 22.30
N GLN A 165 3.91 19.53 21.63
CA GLN A 165 4.08 18.10 21.42
C GLN A 165 4.21 17.76 19.93
N ALA A 166 5.29 17.05 19.64
CA ALA A 166 5.55 16.34 18.38
C ALA A 166 6.04 14.93 18.74
N ASP A 167 5.16 13.94 18.57
CA ASP A 167 5.41 12.53 18.88
C ASP A 167 5.98 11.77 17.68
N ALA A 168 6.13 10.46 17.80
CA ALA A 168 6.72 9.63 16.75
C ALA A 168 5.94 9.64 15.41
N ALA A 169 4.72 10.16 15.38
CA ALA A 169 3.97 10.32 14.14
C ALA A 169 4.66 11.27 13.14
N GLN A 170 5.63 12.09 13.61
CA GLN A 170 6.53 12.85 12.72
C GLN A 170 7.18 11.96 11.64
N GLY A 171 7.48 10.70 11.98
CA GLY A 171 8.08 9.75 11.04
C GLY A 171 7.24 9.50 9.80
N ASP A 172 5.92 9.42 9.91
CA ASP A 172 5.07 9.15 8.74
C ASP A 172 5.03 10.37 7.81
N ILE A 173 5.01 11.59 8.37
CA ILE A 173 5.08 12.84 7.59
C ILE A 173 6.39 12.90 6.80
N VAL A 174 7.51 12.59 7.46
CA VAL A 174 8.83 12.48 6.82
C VAL A 174 8.81 11.41 5.72
N GLY A 175 8.25 10.24 6.01
CA GLY A 175 8.12 9.13 5.06
C GLY A 175 7.31 9.50 3.81
N HIS A 176 6.21 10.22 3.96
CA HIS A 176 5.39 10.70 2.83
C HIS A 176 6.13 11.70 1.94
N ILE A 177 6.83 12.67 2.52
CA ILE A 177 7.62 13.65 1.76
C ILE A 177 8.81 12.97 1.07
N ALA A 178 9.52 12.09 1.80
CA ALA A 178 10.63 11.32 1.25
C ALA A 178 10.19 10.34 0.15
N TYR A 179 8.95 9.84 0.20
CA TYR A 179 8.38 9.03 -0.89
C TYR A 179 8.23 9.83 -2.18
N ALA A 180 7.79 11.09 -2.12
CA ALA A 180 7.77 11.98 -3.31
C ALA A 180 9.18 12.16 -3.89
N ALA A 181 10.18 12.38 -3.03
CA ALA A 181 11.57 12.49 -3.46
C ALA A 181 12.06 11.18 -4.11
N LYS A 182 11.81 10.03 -3.48
CA LYS A 182 12.18 8.71 -4.01
C LYS A 182 11.60 8.48 -5.40
N LEU A 183 10.32 8.79 -5.61
CA LEU A 183 9.65 8.58 -6.91
C LEU A 183 10.34 9.34 -8.05
N ILE A 184 10.77 10.58 -7.78
CA ILE A 184 11.57 11.39 -8.72
C ILE A 184 12.97 10.81 -8.90
N LEU A 185 13.67 10.53 -7.80
CA LEU A 185 15.06 10.08 -7.83
C LEU A 185 15.20 8.74 -8.56
N ALA A 186 14.22 7.84 -8.41
CA ALA A 186 14.18 6.57 -9.12
C ALA A 186 13.94 6.69 -10.64
N ARG A 187 13.60 7.89 -11.14
CA ARG A 187 13.25 8.15 -12.55
C ARG A 187 14.13 9.27 -13.14
N PRO A 188 15.38 8.97 -13.57
CA PRO A 188 16.30 9.96 -14.14
C PRO A 188 15.74 10.78 -15.31
N ALA A 189 14.79 10.22 -16.07
CA ALA A 189 14.10 10.91 -17.16
C ALA A 189 13.32 12.16 -16.69
N LEU A 190 12.92 12.24 -15.41
CA LEU A 190 12.22 13.39 -14.86
C LEU A 190 13.17 14.51 -14.42
N TRP A 191 14.43 14.19 -14.13
CA TRP A 191 15.29 15.03 -13.30
C TRP A 191 15.45 16.47 -13.79
N ASN A 192 15.60 16.65 -15.11
CA ASN A 192 15.84 17.95 -15.73
C ASN A 192 14.55 18.64 -16.19
N LEU A 193 13.39 17.97 -16.08
CA LEU A 193 12.12 18.59 -16.43
C LEU A 193 11.72 19.61 -15.36
N THR A 194 11.09 20.69 -15.79
CA THR A 194 10.48 21.68 -14.91
C THR A 194 9.24 21.08 -14.23
N VAL A 195 9.10 21.34 -12.93
CA VAL A 195 7.90 20.97 -12.17
C VAL A 195 6.71 21.78 -12.69
N GLY A 196 5.62 21.11 -13.09
CA GLY A 196 4.51 21.77 -13.77
C GLY A 196 3.77 22.81 -12.91
N SER A 197 3.83 22.67 -11.59
CA SER A 197 3.26 23.64 -10.64
C SER A 197 4.14 24.87 -10.37
N GLY A 198 5.31 24.96 -11.00
CA GLY A 198 6.28 26.03 -10.78
C GLY A 198 7.06 25.88 -9.46
N ASP A 199 7.68 26.97 -9.00
CA ASP A 199 8.52 26.98 -7.78
C ASP A 199 8.20 28.15 -6.84
N PRO A 200 6.97 28.23 -6.30
CA PRO A 200 6.55 29.36 -5.47
C PRO A 200 7.28 29.43 -4.12
N ASN A 201 7.80 28.30 -3.64
CA ASN A 201 8.48 28.19 -2.34
C ASN A 201 10.02 28.22 -2.46
N ALA A 202 10.56 28.39 -3.67
CA ALA A 202 12.00 28.27 -3.95
C ALA A 202 12.60 26.94 -3.47
N TYR A 203 11.85 25.84 -3.60
CA TYR A 203 12.30 24.50 -3.27
C TYR A 203 12.98 23.80 -4.45
N GLY A 204 12.93 24.37 -5.65
CA GLY A 204 13.63 23.91 -6.84
C GLY A 204 12.71 23.83 -8.05
N ALA A 205 13.09 24.49 -9.15
CA ALA A 205 12.29 24.56 -10.37
C ALA A 205 12.25 23.25 -11.19
N THR A 206 13.26 22.39 -11.05
CA THR A 206 13.31 21.07 -11.69
C THR A 206 12.92 19.97 -10.70
N TYR A 207 12.39 18.84 -11.17
CA TYR A 207 12.07 17.71 -10.28
C TYR A 207 13.25 17.27 -9.43
N ARG A 208 14.46 17.17 -9.99
CA ARG A 208 15.63 16.75 -9.20
C ARG A 208 15.95 17.75 -8.09
N ALA A 209 15.99 19.04 -8.40
CA ALA A 209 16.21 20.08 -7.39
C ALA A 209 15.16 20.02 -6.27
N ARG A 210 13.89 19.81 -6.64
CA ARG A 210 12.78 19.66 -5.67
C ARG A 210 12.97 18.46 -4.76
N ALA A 211 13.30 17.29 -5.34
CA ALA A 211 13.56 16.06 -4.59
C ALA A 211 14.74 16.21 -3.62
N LEU A 212 15.81 16.90 -4.02
CA LEU A 212 16.95 17.17 -3.14
C LEU A 212 16.56 18.07 -1.96
N THR A 213 15.75 19.11 -2.19
CA THR A 213 15.21 19.93 -1.10
C THR A 213 14.35 19.10 -0.15
N TYR A 214 13.49 18.21 -0.67
CA TYR A 214 12.67 17.34 0.17
C TYR A 214 13.50 16.42 1.06
N VAL A 215 14.52 15.76 0.50
CA VAL A 215 15.46 14.94 1.29
C VAL A 215 16.10 15.79 2.38
N ALA A 216 16.64 16.97 2.04
CA ALA A 216 17.27 17.86 3.02
C ALA A 216 16.32 18.29 4.16
N ARG A 217 15.05 18.61 3.85
CA ARG A 217 14.06 18.96 4.88
C ARG A 217 13.67 17.77 5.75
N CYS A 218 13.50 16.60 5.15
CA CYS A 218 13.23 15.37 5.89
C CYS A 218 14.39 15.00 6.84
N GLU A 219 15.64 15.23 6.43
CA GLU A 219 16.83 14.99 7.26
C GLU A 219 16.87 15.85 8.53
N GLU A 220 16.40 17.10 8.48
CA GLU A 220 16.30 17.98 9.65
C GLU A 220 15.36 17.38 10.71
N THR A 221 14.20 16.86 10.29
CA THR A 221 13.25 16.19 11.21
C THR A 221 13.75 14.81 11.62
N ALA A 222 14.41 14.06 10.74
CA ALA A 222 15.02 12.77 11.08
C ALA A 222 16.09 12.93 12.17
N ALA A 223 16.87 14.01 12.15
CA ALA A 223 17.81 14.34 13.22
C ALA A 223 17.11 14.59 14.57
N TYR A 224 15.98 15.30 14.57
CA TYR A 224 15.14 15.46 15.77
C TYR A 224 14.65 14.10 16.30
N ILE A 225 14.08 13.26 15.43
CA ILE A 225 13.59 11.92 15.79
C ILE A 225 14.73 11.09 16.40
N LYS A 226 15.89 11.04 15.74
CA LYS A 226 17.06 10.30 16.24
C LYS A 226 17.51 10.77 17.61
N LYS A 227 17.49 12.07 17.86
CA LYS A 227 17.94 12.64 19.12
C LYS A 227 17.00 12.32 20.29
N TYR A 228 15.70 12.21 20.03
CA TYR A 228 14.70 12.19 21.09
C TYR A 228 13.85 10.91 21.14
N MET A 229 13.96 10.01 20.17
CA MET A 229 13.11 8.81 20.09
C MET A 229 13.90 7.54 19.82
N VAL A 230 15.23 7.62 19.70
CA VAL A 230 16.12 6.48 19.50
C VAL A 230 17.02 6.34 20.71
N ASP A 231 17.02 5.17 21.33
CA ASP A 231 18.00 4.82 22.36
C ASP A 231 19.29 4.37 21.67
N SER A 232 20.38 5.10 21.90
CA SER A 232 21.68 4.83 21.26
C SER A 232 22.37 3.56 21.77
N THR A 233 21.90 2.96 22.86
CA THR A 233 22.52 1.77 23.44
C THR A 233 22.05 0.48 22.76
N ASP A 234 20.78 0.43 22.34
CA ASP A 234 20.19 -0.75 21.71
C ASP A 234 19.53 -0.48 20.36
N ASN A 235 19.57 0.76 19.85
CA ASN A 235 18.98 1.21 18.59
C ASN A 235 17.46 0.97 18.50
N LYS A 236 16.76 0.90 19.63
CA LYS A 236 15.30 0.79 19.67
C LYS A 236 14.65 2.13 19.94
N PHE A 237 13.33 2.16 19.73
CA PHE A 237 12.55 3.37 19.85
C PHE A 237 11.80 3.46 21.18
N TYR A 238 12.08 4.54 21.92
CA TYR A 238 11.48 4.83 23.22
C TYR A 238 11.08 6.30 23.31
N TYR A 239 10.11 6.61 24.17
CA TYR A 239 9.88 7.98 24.59
C TYR A 239 11.08 8.49 25.40
N THR A 240 11.55 9.70 25.10
CA THR A 240 12.65 10.31 25.85
C THR A 240 12.34 10.49 27.33
N THR A 241 13.38 10.40 28.16
CA THR A 241 13.34 10.69 29.60
C THR A 241 13.85 12.10 29.92
N LEU A 242 14.20 12.89 28.89
CA LEU A 242 14.72 14.24 29.07
C LEU A 242 13.66 15.18 29.68
N THR A 243 14.14 16.12 30.49
CA THR A 243 13.30 17.14 31.14
C THR A 243 12.44 17.88 30.13
N GLY A 244 11.16 18.07 30.45
CA GLY A 244 10.17 18.69 29.59
C GLY A 244 9.25 17.68 28.89
N TRP A 245 9.73 16.46 28.63
CA TRP A 245 8.88 15.40 28.07
C TRP A 245 8.00 14.76 29.15
N THR A 246 6.70 14.67 28.89
CA THR A 246 5.70 14.21 29.87
C THR A 246 4.97 12.92 29.47
N PHE A 247 5.14 12.45 28.23
CA PHE A 247 4.34 11.36 27.68
C PHE A 247 5.07 10.01 27.80
N PHE A 248 4.67 9.17 28.75
CA PHE A 248 5.24 7.83 28.99
C PHE A 248 6.78 7.78 28.98
N PRO A 249 7.50 8.64 29.73
CA PRO A 249 8.96 8.77 29.64
C PRO A 249 9.68 7.43 29.87
N GLY A 250 10.59 7.06 28.96
CA GLY A 250 11.32 5.78 28.98
C GLY A 250 10.51 4.57 28.52
N GLY A 251 9.21 4.73 28.25
CA GLY A 251 8.37 3.67 27.70
C GLY A 251 8.72 3.38 26.24
N ALA A 252 8.61 2.10 25.85
CA ALA A 252 8.71 1.71 24.44
C ALA A 252 7.61 2.39 23.63
N LEU A 253 7.95 2.86 22.43
CA LEU A 253 6.94 3.36 21.51
C LEU A 253 6.01 2.21 21.08
N PRO A 254 4.70 2.46 20.91
CA PRO A 254 3.78 1.48 20.36
C PRO A 254 4.13 1.15 18.91
N TRP A 255 3.74 -0.04 18.45
CA TRP A 255 4.25 -0.58 17.18
C TRP A 255 3.88 0.26 15.97
N ASN A 256 2.68 0.83 15.95
CA ASN A 256 2.22 1.67 14.85
C ASN A 256 3.11 2.92 14.70
N GLN A 257 3.50 3.51 15.83
CA GLN A 257 4.42 4.64 15.87
C GLN A 257 5.84 4.24 15.47
N GLN A 258 6.31 3.06 15.87
CA GLN A 258 7.59 2.54 15.40
C GLN A 258 7.59 2.35 13.88
N MET A 259 6.49 1.88 13.29
CA MET A 259 6.38 1.76 11.82
C MET A 259 6.34 3.10 11.10
N MET A 260 5.80 4.15 11.73
CA MET A 260 5.89 5.51 11.20
C MET A 260 7.35 6.00 11.17
N LEU A 261 8.12 5.73 12.23
CA LEU A 261 9.56 6.02 12.23
C LEU A 261 10.31 5.19 11.18
N ASN A 262 9.96 3.91 11.03
CA ASN A 262 10.53 3.06 9.99
C ASN A 262 10.26 3.61 8.60
N ASN A 263 9.07 4.16 8.34
CA ASN A 263 8.73 4.78 7.07
C ASN A 263 9.68 5.95 6.74
N ALA A 264 9.99 6.82 7.71
CA ALA A 264 10.97 7.89 7.52
C ALA A 264 12.35 7.34 7.15
N PHE A 265 12.92 6.50 8.02
CA PHE A 265 14.30 6.04 7.90
C PHE A 265 14.51 5.19 6.65
N GLN A 266 13.58 4.29 6.33
CA GLN A 266 13.65 3.49 5.11
C GLN A 266 13.62 4.38 3.86
N ARG A 267 12.67 5.32 3.76
CA ARG A 267 12.51 6.16 2.56
C ARG A 267 13.71 7.08 2.37
N LEU A 268 14.29 7.60 3.44
CA LEU A 268 15.53 8.38 3.38
C LEU A 268 16.74 7.53 2.99
N ALA A 269 16.86 6.31 3.53
CA ALA A 269 17.92 5.37 3.13
C ALA A 269 17.83 5.02 1.64
N GLU A 270 16.62 4.84 1.11
CA GLU A 270 16.39 4.61 -0.33
C GLU A 270 16.80 5.84 -1.16
N CYS A 271 16.42 7.06 -0.74
CA CYS A 271 16.83 8.29 -1.43
C CYS A 271 18.35 8.45 -1.47
N HIS A 272 19.01 8.30 -0.33
CA HIS A 272 20.47 8.41 -0.22
C HIS A 272 21.20 7.29 -0.98
N GLN A 273 20.64 6.09 -1.03
CA GLN A 273 21.21 5.03 -1.86
C GLN A 273 21.14 5.36 -3.36
N ILE A 274 20.01 5.91 -3.84
CA ILE A 274 19.88 6.32 -5.26
C ILE A 274 20.85 7.46 -5.60
N LEU A 275 21.04 8.39 -4.68
CA LEU A 275 21.95 9.52 -4.85
C LEU A 275 23.42 9.13 -4.75
N GLY A 276 23.75 8.11 -3.96
CA GLY A 276 25.13 7.69 -3.70
C GLY A 276 25.94 8.69 -2.85
N ASP A 277 25.27 9.50 -2.03
CA ASP A 277 25.86 10.66 -1.35
C ASP A 277 26.17 10.45 0.15
N ALA A 278 25.35 9.67 0.87
CA ALA A 278 25.45 9.49 2.32
C ALA A 278 25.42 8.01 2.77
N PRO A 279 26.44 7.20 2.42
CA PRO A 279 26.45 5.76 2.72
C PRO A 279 26.40 5.45 4.23
N SER A 280 26.95 6.31 5.09
CA SER A 280 26.88 6.10 6.55
C SER A 280 25.46 6.26 7.09
N LYS A 281 24.69 7.24 6.58
CA LYS A 281 23.26 7.41 6.93
C LYS A 281 22.44 6.23 6.47
N VAL A 282 22.72 5.73 5.26
CA VAL A 282 22.08 4.52 4.73
C VAL A 282 22.26 3.36 5.71
N THR A 283 23.49 3.04 6.11
CA THR A 283 23.75 1.94 7.06
C THR A 283 23.07 2.15 8.40
N ASP A 284 23.14 3.35 8.95
CA ASP A 284 22.56 3.71 10.23
C ASP A 284 21.02 3.61 10.22
N TYR A 285 20.36 4.19 9.22
CA TYR A 285 18.91 4.08 9.06
C TYR A 285 18.45 2.65 8.85
N ASP A 286 19.20 1.88 8.06
CA ASP A 286 18.87 0.46 7.85
C ASP A 286 18.99 -0.36 9.13
N GLN A 287 19.98 -0.05 9.97
CA GLN A 287 20.13 -0.69 11.27
C GLN A 287 18.96 -0.36 12.21
N LEU A 288 18.48 0.89 12.22
CA LEU A 288 17.31 1.29 13.03
C LEU A 288 16.07 0.51 12.59
N VAL A 289 15.78 0.49 11.29
CA VAL A 289 14.61 -0.21 10.74
C VAL A 289 14.70 -1.70 11.00
N GLN A 290 15.85 -2.33 10.72
CA GLN A 290 16.05 -3.76 10.97
C GLN A 290 15.89 -4.12 12.45
N THR A 291 16.38 -3.27 13.35
CA THR A 291 16.24 -3.47 14.81
C THR A 291 14.78 -3.41 15.24
N SER A 292 14.03 -2.41 14.75
CA SER A 292 12.59 -2.29 15.04
C SER A 292 11.79 -3.49 14.53
N LEU A 293 12.03 -3.93 13.29
CA LEU A 293 11.35 -5.10 12.71
C LEU A 293 11.64 -6.38 13.50
N ASN A 294 12.90 -6.60 13.88
CA ASN A 294 13.29 -7.74 14.71
C ASN A 294 12.64 -7.70 16.08
N TRP A 295 12.54 -6.51 16.68
CA TRP A 295 11.94 -6.33 17.99
C TRP A 295 10.44 -6.65 17.98
N PHE A 296 9.71 -6.14 16.99
CA PHE A 296 8.30 -6.49 16.82
C PHE A 296 8.13 -7.99 16.61
N LEU A 297 8.88 -8.61 15.68
CA LEU A 297 8.72 -10.05 15.39
C LEU A 297 9.05 -10.94 16.60
N ALA A 298 10.01 -10.52 17.44
CA ALA A 298 10.31 -11.20 18.70
C ALA A 298 9.17 -11.09 19.74
N SER A 299 8.33 -10.06 19.64
CA SER A 299 7.17 -9.86 20.52
C SER A 299 5.89 -10.55 20.01
N ALA A 300 5.78 -10.77 18.70
CA ALA A 300 4.60 -11.34 18.09
C ALA A 300 4.45 -12.84 18.43
N VAL A 301 3.28 -13.22 18.94
CA VAL A 301 2.98 -14.60 19.33
C VAL A 301 2.43 -15.35 18.13
N SER A 302 3.05 -16.49 17.82
CA SER A 302 2.51 -17.41 16.82
C SER A 302 1.31 -18.17 17.37
N LYS A 303 0.19 -18.13 16.63
CA LYS A 303 -1.03 -18.92 16.91
C LYS A 303 -1.42 -19.73 15.67
N THR A 304 -2.43 -20.58 15.82
CA THR A 304 -3.08 -21.29 14.72
C THR A 304 -4.51 -20.76 14.60
N SER A 305 -4.92 -20.38 13.40
CA SER A 305 -6.29 -19.93 13.10
C SER A 305 -7.30 -21.09 13.20
N ALA A 306 -8.59 -20.76 13.13
CA ALA A 306 -9.64 -21.77 13.04
C ALA A 306 -9.56 -22.61 11.74
N SER A 307 -8.98 -22.05 10.67
CA SER A 307 -8.73 -22.74 9.40
C SER A 307 -7.43 -23.57 9.41
N GLY A 308 -6.69 -23.58 10.53
CA GLY A 308 -5.47 -24.38 10.69
C GLY A 308 -4.20 -23.71 10.18
N THR A 309 -4.27 -22.46 9.72
CA THR A 309 -3.11 -21.71 9.21
C THR A 309 -2.32 -21.05 10.34
N PRO A 310 -1.00 -20.89 10.18
CA PRO A 310 -0.20 -20.12 11.14
C PRO A 310 -0.51 -18.63 11.02
N VAL A 311 -0.79 -17.98 12.16
CA VAL A 311 -1.13 -16.55 12.27
C VAL A 311 -0.30 -15.89 13.37
N TYR A 312 -0.32 -14.56 13.41
CA TYR A 312 0.26 -13.77 14.49
C TYR A 312 -0.81 -13.20 15.41
N PHE A 313 -0.42 -13.01 16.66
CA PHE A 313 -1.10 -12.17 17.63
C PHE A 313 -0.07 -11.21 18.22
N TRP A 314 -0.42 -9.94 18.31
CA TRP A 314 0.39 -8.93 18.99
C TRP A 314 -0.50 -7.93 19.71
N ASN A 315 0.06 -7.32 20.74
CA ASN A 315 -0.60 -6.24 21.46
C ASN A 315 -0.10 -4.89 20.95
N TYR A 316 -0.79 -3.81 21.32
CA TYR A 316 -0.46 -2.43 20.93
C TYR A 316 1.01 -2.00 21.19
N ALA A 317 1.59 -2.49 22.29
CA ALA A 317 2.99 -2.24 22.64
C ALA A 317 3.58 -3.42 23.42
N ILE A 318 4.91 -3.54 23.45
CA ILE A 318 5.61 -4.69 24.07
C ILE A 318 5.26 -4.96 25.54
N HIS A 319 4.95 -3.94 26.33
CA HIS A 319 4.62 -4.08 27.76
C HIS A 319 3.12 -3.92 28.06
N SER A 320 2.28 -3.93 27.03
CA SER A 320 0.83 -3.91 27.22
C SER A 320 0.33 -5.27 27.72
N VAL A 321 -0.66 -5.25 28.60
CA VAL A 321 -1.26 -6.45 29.20
C VAL A 321 -1.84 -7.37 28.11
N SER A 322 -1.82 -8.68 28.34
CA SER A 322 -2.27 -9.71 27.38
C SER A 322 -3.75 -9.60 26.96
N THR A 323 -4.52 -8.73 27.62
CA THR A 323 -5.93 -8.41 27.31
C THR A 323 -6.09 -7.15 26.45
N SER A 324 -5.02 -6.61 25.87
CA SER A 324 -5.05 -5.43 24.98
C SER A 324 -4.59 -5.78 23.55
N PRO A 325 -5.35 -6.61 22.80
CA PRO A 325 -5.02 -6.90 21.41
C PRO A 325 -4.94 -5.59 20.63
N GLU A 326 -4.02 -5.53 19.67
CA GLU A 326 -3.97 -4.41 18.73
C GLU A 326 -5.34 -4.23 18.04
N ASP A 327 -5.76 -2.98 17.90
CA ASP A 327 -6.97 -2.65 17.17
C ASP A 327 -6.71 -2.51 15.66
N THR A 328 -7.75 -2.75 14.87
CA THR A 328 -7.63 -2.75 13.40
C THR A 328 -7.11 -1.40 12.85
N PRO A 329 -7.56 -0.22 13.35
CA PRO A 329 -6.99 1.05 12.92
C PRO A 329 -5.49 1.24 13.15
N HIS A 330 -4.95 0.85 14.31
CA HIS A 330 -3.51 0.96 14.57
C HIS A 330 -2.73 -0.13 13.84
N GLY A 331 -3.21 -1.37 13.87
CA GLY A 331 -2.52 -2.52 13.28
C GLY A 331 -2.31 -2.41 11.76
N ARG A 332 -3.06 -1.56 11.06
CA ARG A 332 -2.83 -1.28 9.63
C ARG A 332 -1.45 -0.66 9.40
N TYR A 333 -0.94 0.13 10.34
CA TYR A 333 0.41 0.71 10.26
C TYR A 333 1.47 -0.34 10.55
N ASP A 334 1.23 -1.21 11.51
CA ASP A 334 2.13 -2.33 11.85
C ASP A 334 2.38 -3.18 10.61
N VAL A 335 1.28 -3.70 10.06
CA VAL A 335 1.31 -4.64 8.96
C VAL A 335 1.74 -3.97 7.66
N GLY A 336 1.25 -2.76 7.38
CA GLY A 336 1.66 -1.99 6.21
C GLY A 336 3.16 -1.62 6.24
N GLY A 337 3.68 -1.22 7.39
CA GLY A 337 5.10 -0.91 7.58
C GLY A 337 5.99 -2.14 7.38
N PHE A 338 5.60 -3.29 7.96
CA PHE A 338 6.27 -4.57 7.70
C PHE A 338 6.26 -4.94 6.23
N PHE A 339 5.12 -4.78 5.57
CA PHE A 339 5.00 -5.17 4.18
C PHE A 339 5.82 -4.26 3.25
N GLN A 340 5.84 -2.96 3.52
CA GLN A 340 6.72 -2.02 2.84
C GLN A 340 8.21 -2.38 3.02
N ALA A 341 8.61 -2.75 4.23
CA ALA A 341 9.97 -3.20 4.52
C ALA A 341 10.31 -4.48 3.74
N TYR A 342 9.40 -5.46 3.71
CA TYR A 342 9.56 -6.69 2.94
C TYR A 342 9.69 -6.44 1.43
N LEU A 343 8.78 -5.65 0.85
CA LEU A 343 8.78 -5.35 -0.59
C LEU A 343 10.03 -4.60 -1.06
N SER A 344 10.68 -3.85 -0.17
CA SER A 344 11.94 -3.17 -0.50
C SER A 344 13.09 -4.12 -0.79
N GLY A 345 13.02 -5.36 -0.28
CA GLY A 345 14.13 -6.33 -0.31
C GLY A 345 15.35 -5.92 0.51
N ARG A 346 15.27 -4.80 1.25
CA ARG A 346 16.37 -4.16 1.97
C ARG A 346 16.61 -4.77 3.35
N TYR A 347 15.57 -5.34 3.94
CA TYR A 347 15.57 -5.89 5.30
C TYR A 347 15.33 -7.39 5.30
N SER A 348 15.86 -8.05 6.33
CA SER A 348 15.73 -9.49 6.55
C SER A 348 14.36 -9.86 7.11
N VAL A 349 13.28 -9.55 6.37
CA VAL A 349 11.91 -9.93 6.73
C VAL A 349 11.58 -11.29 6.10
N PRO A 350 11.33 -12.36 6.90
CA PRO A 350 11.06 -13.67 6.35
C PRO A 350 9.70 -13.73 5.62
N LEU A 351 9.63 -14.41 4.48
CA LEU A 351 8.36 -14.69 3.79
C LEU A 351 7.32 -15.35 4.72
N ALA A 352 7.77 -16.25 5.59
CA ALA A 352 6.90 -16.90 6.57
C ALA A 352 6.25 -15.91 7.56
N ALA A 353 6.93 -14.80 7.89
CA ALA A 353 6.35 -13.76 8.73
C ALA A 353 5.27 -12.98 7.96
N VAL A 354 5.54 -12.63 6.70
CA VAL A 354 4.57 -11.97 5.80
C VAL A 354 3.32 -12.82 5.59
N GLN A 355 3.49 -14.13 5.33
CA GLN A 355 2.38 -15.07 5.19
C GLN A 355 1.55 -15.16 6.48
N ARG A 356 2.17 -15.17 7.66
CA ARG A 356 1.43 -15.16 8.93
C ARG A 356 0.62 -13.88 9.13
N PHE A 357 1.14 -12.71 8.78
CA PHE A 357 0.35 -11.48 8.80
C PHE A 357 -0.81 -11.54 7.81
N SER A 358 -0.57 -11.98 6.57
CA SER A 358 -1.61 -12.21 5.56
C SER A 358 -2.73 -13.12 6.09
N ASN A 359 -2.36 -14.26 6.67
CA ASN A 359 -3.31 -15.20 7.28
C ASN A 359 -4.02 -14.59 8.50
N THR A 360 -3.36 -13.73 9.27
CA THR A 360 -4.04 -13.04 10.38
C THR A 360 -5.16 -12.15 9.85
N VAL A 361 -4.92 -11.39 8.78
CA VAL A 361 -5.95 -10.56 8.16
C VAL A 361 -7.11 -11.42 7.63
N VAL A 362 -6.80 -12.49 6.92
CA VAL A 362 -7.80 -13.30 6.22
C VAL A 362 -8.53 -14.29 7.13
N ASP A 363 -7.79 -15.11 7.87
CA ASP A 363 -8.36 -16.21 8.65
C ASP A 363 -8.87 -15.76 10.03
N VAL A 364 -8.40 -14.60 10.51
CA VAL A 364 -8.74 -14.10 11.86
C VAL A 364 -9.57 -12.83 11.80
N MET A 365 -9.26 -11.86 10.94
CA MET A 365 -9.93 -10.55 10.94
C MET A 365 -11.11 -10.44 9.97
N ALA A 366 -11.02 -11.06 8.79
CA ALA A 366 -12.08 -11.06 7.78
C ALA A 366 -13.21 -12.07 8.07
N HIS A 367 -14.27 -12.02 7.26
CA HIS A 367 -15.44 -12.92 7.32
C HIS A 367 -16.14 -12.92 8.69
N LYS A 368 -16.34 -11.72 9.26
CA LYS A 368 -16.93 -11.53 10.59
C LYS A 368 -18.40 -11.13 10.57
N GLU A 369 -19.13 -11.41 9.50
CA GLU A 369 -20.54 -11.04 9.36
C GLU A 369 -21.40 -11.55 10.53
N SER A 370 -21.03 -12.70 11.12
CA SER A 370 -21.65 -13.24 12.35
C SER A 370 -21.53 -12.33 13.58
N LEU A 371 -20.56 -11.42 13.60
CA LEU A 371 -20.33 -10.37 14.60
C LEU A 371 -20.92 -9.01 14.17
N GLY A 372 -21.65 -8.96 13.05
CA GLY A 372 -22.29 -7.76 12.50
C GLY A 372 -21.42 -6.93 11.55
N TRP A 373 -20.19 -7.34 11.25
CA TRP A 373 -19.23 -6.58 10.44
C TRP A 373 -18.38 -7.52 9.57
N PRO A 374 -18.05 -7.23 8.31
CA PRO A 374 -17.16 -8.09 7.53
C PRO A 374 -15.75 -8.19 8.13
N ILE A 375 -15.26 -7.11 8.77
CA ILE A 375 -13.92 -7.04 9.37
C ILE A 375 -14.02 -6.83 10.89
N SER A 376 -13.24 -7.58 11.67
CA SER A 376 -13.16 -7.43 13.13
C SER A 376 -12.57 -6.07 13.54
N GLY A 377 -12.89 -5.64 14.77
CA GLY A 377 -12.34 -4.42 15.35
C GLY A 377 -10.93 -4.58 15.93
N ARG A 378 -10.46 -5.82 16.10
CA ARG A 378 -9.16 -6.18 16.65
C ARG A 378 -8.50 -7.31 15.87
N ILE A 379 -7.18 -7.40 15.98
CA ILE A 379 -6.36 -8.42 15.27
C ILE A 379 -6.62 -9.86 15.74
N ASP A 380 -7.28 -10.05 16.88
CA ASP A 380 -7.64 -11.37 17.42
C ASP A 380 -9.01 -11.87 16.94
N GLY A 381 -9.66 -11.12 16.04
CA GLY A 381 -10.94 -11.48 15.44
C GLY A 381 -12.16 -11.07 16.27
N THR A 382 -11.97 -10.34 17.36
CA THR A 382 -13.06 -9.76 18.17
C THR A 382 -13.39 -8.32 17.75
N ASN A 383 -14.57 -7.85 18.13
CA ASN A 383 -14.93 -6.44 17.95
C ASN A 383 -14.25 -5.57 19.01
N SER A 384 -13.93 -4.33 18.63
CA SER A 384 -13.53 -3.30 19.59
C SER A 384 -14.76 -2.74 20.32
N ASN A 385 -14.56 -1.82 21.27
CA ASN A 385 -15.67 -1.07 21.87
C ASN A 385 -16.44 -0.22 20.83
N ALA A 386 -15.79 0.11 19.70
CA ALA A 386 -16.42 0.80 18.57
C ALA A 386 -17.06 -0.16 17.55
N GLY A 387 -17.01 -1.48 17.78
CA GLY A 387 -17.46 -2.50 16.83
C GLY A 387 -16.34 -3.00 15.92
N GLY A 388 -16.75 -3.61 14.80
CA GLY A 388 -15.89 -3.95 13.66
C GLY A 388 -16.00 -2.89 12.56
N TYR A 389 -15.64 -3.26 11.33
CA TYR A 389 -15.60 -2.36 10.17
C TYR A 389 -16.27 -2.98 8.95
N SER A 390 -16.91 -2.13 8.13
CA SER A 390 -17.54 -2.52 6.85
C SER A 390 -16.55 -2.69 5.70
N PHE A 391 -15.28 -2.36 5.92
CA PHE A 391 -14.20 -2.44 4.94
C PHE A 391 -12.89 -2.77 5.65
N LEU A 392 -11.91 -3.31 4.91
CA LEU A 392 -10.57 -3.56 5.42
C LEU A 392 -9.73 -2.30 5.22
N HIS A 393 -9.14 -1.76 6.29
CA HIS A 393 -8.23 -0.62 6.19
C HIS A 393 -7.10 -0.84 5.17
N GLU A 394 -6.78 0.20 4.41
CA GLU A 394 -6.04 0.16 3.14
C GLU A 394 -4.64 -0.45 3.24
N ARG A 395 -3.93 -0.23 4.35
CA ARG A 395 -2.54 -0.71 4.54
C ARG A 395 -2.46 -2.22 4.80
N TYR A 396 -3.58 -2.87 5.09
CA TYR A 396 -3.65 -4.34 5.12
C TYR A 396 -3.86 -4.96 3.74
N LEU A 397 -4.55 -4.26 2.84
CA LEU A 397 -5.02 -4.85 1.58
C LEU A 397 -3.89 -5.51 0.78
N PRO A 398 -2.74 -4.86 0.51
CA PRO A 398 -1.66 -5.47 -0.25
C PRO A 398 -1.12 -6.76 0.35
N ILE A 399 -0.88 -6.82 1.66
CA ILE A 399 -0.33 -8.03 2.27
C ILE A 399 -1.34 -9.17 2.27
N ALA A 400 -2.63 -8.86 2.47
CA ALA A 400 -3.69 -9.85 2.57
C ALA A 400 -3.89 -10.55 1.22
N VAL A 401 -3.92 -9.79 0.13
CA VAL A 401 -4.35 -10.29 -1.18
C VAL A 401 -3.20 -10.80 -2.06
N ARG A 402 -1.94 -10.55 -1.70
CA ARG A 402 -0.80 -11.10 -2.44
C ARG A 402 -0.42 -12.52 -2.03
N TYR A 403 -0.81 -12.95 -0.83
CA TYR A 403 -0.56 -14.33 -0.35
C TYR A 403 -1.83 -15.13 -0.07
N ASN A 404 -2.98 -14.47 0.01
CA ASN A 404 -4.31 -15.09 -0.07
C ASN A 404 -5.06 -14.48 -1.26
N THR A 405 -4.65 -14.86 -2.47
CA THR A 405 -5.10 -14.22 -3.72
C THR A 405 -6.58 -14.29 -3.97
N ASP A 406 -7.26 -15.23 -3.33
CA ASP A 406 -8.69 -15.53 -3.48
C ASP A 406 -9.57 -14.53 -2.72
N GLU A 407 -8.98 -13.86 -1.72
CA GLU A 407 -9.69 -12.93 -0.84
C GLU A 407 -9.85 -11.53 -1.45
N TRP A 408 -9.19 -11.28 -2.58
CA TRP A 408 -9.24 -10.01 -3.29
C TRP A 408 -10.67 -9.53 -3.56
N ASP A 409 -11.49 -10.38 -4.18
CA ASP A 409 -12.85 -10.00 -4.55
C ASP A 409 -13.71 -9.78 -3.31
N TYR A 410 -13.57 -10.60 -2.26
CA TYR A 410 -14.33 -10.41 -1.02
C TYR A 410 -13.97 -9.06 -0.36
N LEU A 411 -12.68 -8.80 -0.13
CA LEU A 411 -12.20 -7.62 0.58
C LEU A 411 -12.50 -6.32 -0.18
N VAL A 412 -12.31 -6.30 -1.50
CA VAL A 412 -12.58 -5.11 -2.32
C VAL A 412 -14.09 -4.89 -2.49
N ASN A 413 -14.89 -5.95 -2.63
CA ASN A 413 -16.35 -5.77 -2.71
C ASN A 413 -16.96 -5.31 -1.37
N ALA A 414 -16.39 -5.72 -0.23
CA ALA A 414 -16.78 -5.18 1.07
C ALA A 414 -16.55 -3.66 1.13
N ASP A 415 -15.40 -3.20 0.63
CA ASP A 415 -15.12 -1.76 0.52
C ASP A 415 -16.08 -1.04 -0.43
N ILE A 416 -16.31 -1.58 -1.64
CA ILE A 416 -17.26 -1.02 -2.61
C ILE A 416 -18.66 -0.91 -2.00
N ALA A 417 -19.12 -1.95 -1.29
CA ALA A 417 -20.42 -1.97 -0.63
C ALA A 417 -20.51 -0.96 0.53
N SER A 418 -19.40 -0.68 1.21
CA SER A 418 -19.34 0.35 2.26
C SER A 418 -19.38 1.77 1.70
N GLY A 419 -18.96 1.97 0.45
CA GLY A 419 -18.83 3.27 -0.19
C GLY A 419 -17.55 4.03 0.19
N GLU A 420 -16.67 3.45 1.01
CA GLU A 420 -15.46 4.09 1.54
C GLU A 420 -14.51 4.54 0.41
N TYR A 421 -14.27 3.71 -0.61
CA TYR A 421 -13.42 4.08 -1.77
C TYR A 421 -13.77 5.46 -2.35
N SER A 422 -15.06 5.81 -2.41
CA SER A 422 -15.53 6.99 -3.15
C SER A 422 -14.96 8.31 -2.63
N THR A 423 -14.54 8.35 -1.36
CA THR A 423 -13.96 9.55 -0.73
C THR A 423 -12.63 9.32 -0.01
N ASN A 424 -12.27 8.06 0.26
CA ASN A 424 -10.99 7.70 0.84
C ASN A 424 -9.94 7.49 -0.25
N VAL A 425 -9.13 8.53 -0.47
CA VAL A 425 -8.03 8.55 -1.45
C VAL A 425 -7.05 7.40 -1.22
N TRP A 426 -6.77 7.11 0.05
CA TRP A 426 -5.84 6.06 0.44
C TRP A 426 -6.37 4.69 0.04
N MET A 427 -7.63 4.42 0.34
CA MET A 427 -8.28 3.18 -0.06
C MET A 427 -8.29 3.00 -1.57
N THR A 428 -8.82 3.97 -2.31
CA THR A 428 -8.90 3.89 -3.77
C THR A 428 -7.54 3.67 -4.41
N ALA A 429 -6.50 4.39 -3.97
CA ALA A 429 -5.17 4.23 -4.53
C ALA A 429 -4.57 2.84 -4.24
N HIS A 430 -4.79 2.27 -3.05
CA HIS A 430 -4.35 0.89 -2.75
C HIS A 430 -5.12 -0.14 -3.58
N ILE A 431 -6.44 0.01 -3.74
CA ILE A 431 -7.24 -0.87 -4.61
C ILE A 431 -6.73 -0.80 -6.05
N LEU A 432 -6.57 0.39 -6.62
CA LEU A 432 -6.11 0.53 -8.01
C LEU A 432 -4.65 0.07 -8.19
N SER A 433 -3.77 0.32 -7.22
CA SER A 433 -2.40 -0.19 -7.22
C SER A 433 -2.36 -1.73 -7.19
N GLU A 434 -3.14 -2.36 -6.31
CA GLU A 434 -3.19 -3.82 -6.25
C GLU A 434 -3.89 -4.43 -7.46
N LYS A 435 -4.93 -3.79 -8.01
CA LYS A 435 -5.55 -4.18 -9.29
C LYS A 435 -4.51 -4.19 -10.41
N ASN A 436 -3.70 -3.14 -10.52
CA ASN A 436 -2.60 -3.07 -11.49
C ASN A 436 -1.54 -4.16 -11.25
N TYR A 437 -1.11 -4.36 -9.99
CA TYR A 437 -0.17 -5.42 -9.64
C TYR A 437 -0.68 -6.80 -10.07
N ARG A 438 -1.94 -7.12 -9.76
CA ARG A 438 -2.57 -8.39 -10.14
C ARG A 438 -2.61 -8.57 -11.65
N TYR A 439 -3.03 -7.54 -12.38
CA TYR A 439 -3.08 -7.56 -13.84
C TYR A 439 -1.70 -7.82 -14.47
N LEU A 440 -0.68 -7.07 -14.06
CA LEU A 440 0.69 -7.21 -14.58
C LEU A 440 1.33 -8.57 -14.25
N ASN A 441 0.92 -9.21 -13.16
CA ASN A 441 1.42 -10.52 -12.75
C ASN A 441 0.50 -11.69 -13.17
N GLY A 442 -0.54 -11.43 -13.97
CA GLY A 442 -1.47 -12.46 -14.43
C GLY A 442 -2.25 -13.14 -13.31
N ILE A 443 -2.39 -12.48 -12.15
CA ILE A 443 -3.12 -13.01 -11.00
C ILE A 443 -4.62 -12.82 -11.28
N GLN A 444 -5.29 -13.92 -11.59
CA GLN A 444 -6.72 -13.93 -11.87
C GLN A 444 -7.51 -13.85 -10.55
N SER A 445 -8.56 -13.04 -10.54
CA SER A 445 -9.46 -12.90 -9.38
C SER A 445 -10.63 -13.90 -9.42
N GLY A 446 -10.74 -14.70 -10.47
CA GLY A 446 -11.79 -15.67 -10.64
C GLY A 446 -11.66 -16.42 -11.96
N VAL A 447 -12.57 -17.37 -12.18
CA VAL A 447 -12.62 -18.17 -13.41
C VAL A 447 -13.17 -17.31 -14.54
N VAL A 448 -12.53 -17.36 -15.70
CA VAL A 448 -13.02 -16.68 -16.91
C VAL A 448 -13.24 -17.72 -17.99
N PHE A 449 -14.45 -17.75 -18.56
CA PHE A 449 -14.81 -18.59 -19.69
C PHE A 449 -14.71 -17.80 -20.99
N TYR A 450 -14.38 -18.50 -22.08
CA TYR A 450 -14.20 -17.90 -23.40
C TYR A 450 -15.03 -18.67 -24.43
N GLN A 451 -15.62 -17.91 -25.35
CA GLN A 451 -16.47 -18.43 -26.42
C GLN A 451 -15.75 -19.44 -27.31
N ASN A 452 -14.48 -19.20 -27.60
CA ASN A 452 -13.70 -20.02 -28.51
C ASN A 452 -12.54 -20.70 -27.78
N THR A 453 -11.94 -21.69 -28.43
CA THR A 453 -10.69 -22.29 -27.99
C THR A 453 -9.55 -21.26 -27.99
N ASN A 454 -8.45 -21.58 -27.29
CA ASN A 454 -7.26 -20.75 -27.11
C ASN A 454 -7.54 -19.38 -26.48
N TYR A 455 -8.52 -19.30 -25.57
CA TYR A 455 -8.94 -18.08 -24.88
C TYR A 455 -9.34 -16.95 -25.84
N ALA A 456 -9.90 -17.31 -27.00
CA ALA A 456 -10.30 -16.37 -28.03
C ALA A 456 -11.81 -16.10 -27.99
N GLY A 457 -12.24 -15.11 -28.78
CA GLY A 457 -13.64 -14.67 -28.82
C GLY A 457 -14.03 -13.83 -27.61
N THR A 458 -15.33 -13.75 -27.35
CA THR A 458 -15.84 -13.01 -26.19
C THR A 458 -15.47 -13.73 -24.90
N ALA A 459 -15.00 -12.98 -23.90
CA ALA A 459 -14.73 -13.49 -22.55
C ALA A 459 -15.88 -13.16 -21.60
N SER A 460 -16.14 -14.03 -20.64
CA SER A 460 -17.07 -13.74 -19.54
C SER A 460 -16.52 -12.70 -18.58
N GLN A 461 -17.34 -12.24 -17.64
CA GLN A 461 -16.83 -11.62 -16.41
C GLN A 461 -15.94 -12.62 -15.65
N SER A 462 -15.14 -12.13 -14.70
CA SER A 462 -14.44 -12.99 -13.73
C SER A 462 -15.45 -13.55 -12.72
N LEU A 463 -15.50 -14.87 -12.55
CA LEU A 463 -16.39 -15.53 -11.60
C LEU A 463 -15.62 -15.94 -10.33
N PRO A 464 -15.92 -15.35 -9.16
CA PRO A 464 -15.34 -15.78 -7.89
C PRO A 464 -15.82 -17.19 -7.51
N LYS A 465 -15.26 -17.75 -6.42
CA LYS A 465 -15.75 -19.01 -5.85
C LYS A 465 -17.25 -18.94 -5.55
N GLY A 466 -17.96 -20.03 -5.81
CA GLY A 466 -19.40 -20.09 -5.67
C GLY A 466 -20.05 -21.10 -6.58
N THR A 467 -21.37 -21.13 -6.54
CA THR A 467 -22.21 -22.00 -7.36
C THR A 467 -23.04 -21.15 -8.31
N TYR A 468 -23.02 -21.51 -9.59
CA TYR A 468 -23.63 -20.73 -10.65
C TYR A 468 -24.59 -21.59 -11.47
N THR A 469 -25.88 -21.30 -11.38
CA THR A 469 -26.93 -21.82 -12.28
C THR A 469 -26.79 -21.17 -13.66
N LEU A 470 -27.51 -21.70 -14.65
CA LEU A 470 -27.54 -21.17 -16.01
C LEU A 470 -27.90 -19.68 -16.04
N ALA A 471 -28.93 -19.29 -15.30
CA ALA A 471 -29.36 -17.89 -15.24
C ALA A 471 -28.27 -16.97 -14.67
N GLN A 472 -27.54 -17.43 -13.65
CA GLN A 472 -26.44 -16.68 -13.03
C GLN A 472 -25.22 -16.59 -13.96
N LEU A 473 -24.89 -17.68 -14.67
CA LEU A 473 -23.84 -17.72 -15.69
C LEU A 473 -24.13 -16.77 -16.84
N ALA A 474 -25.36 -16.79 -17.38
CA ALA A 474 -25.77 -15.89 -18.44
C ALA A 474 -25.63 -14.42 -18.03
N ALA A 475 -26.01 -14.07 -16.79
CA ALA A 475 -25.82 -12.72 -16.23
C ALA A 475 -24.33 -12.32 -16.08
N LYS A 476 -23.43 -13.30 -16.02
CA LYS A 476 -21.96 -13.11 -15.99
C LYS A 476 -21.31 -13.24 -17.38
N GLY A 477 -22.10 -13.31 -18.44
CA GLY A 477 -21.59 -13.38 -19.81
C GLY A 477 -21.16 -14.78 -20.25
N VAL A 478 -21.69 -15.83 -19.61
CA VAL A 478 -21.53 -17.24 -20.03
C VAL A 478 -22.89 -17.78 -20.47
N PRO A 479 -23.26 -17.67 -21.76
CA PRO A 479 -24.47 -18.28 -22.31
C PRO A 479 -24.49 -19.81 -22.16
N ASN A 480 -25.68 -20.40 -22.33
CA ASN A 480 -25.83 -21.85 -22.38
C ASN A 480 -24.98 -22.45 -23.49
N ASP A 481 -24.32 -23.58 -23.24
CA ASP A 481 -23.68 -24.37 -24.29
C ASP A 481 -22.71 -23.54 -25.15
N TRP A 482 -21.90 -22.70 -24.50
CA TRP A 482 -21.11 -21.66 -25.19
C TRP A 482 -19.61 -21.68 -24.89
N ALA A 483 -19.21 -22.19 -23.72
CA ALA A 483 -17.81 -22.12 -23.32
C ALA A 483 -16.98 -23.18 -24.07
N SER A 484 -15.93 -22.73 -24.74
CA SER A 484 -14.96 -23.57 -25.46
C SER A 484 -13.56 -23.57 -24.82
N SER A 485 -13.25 -22.59 -23.96
CA SER A 485 -12.05 -22.60 -23.11
C SER A 485 -12.27 -21.83 -21.81
N LEU A 486 -11.40 -22.04 -20.83
CA LEU A 486 -11.47 -21.33 -19.53
C LEU A 486 -10.09 -21.12 -18.94
N ARG A 487 -9.97 -20.06 -18.15
CA ARG A 487 -8.85 -19.82 -17.25
C ARG A 487 -9.29 -20.01 -15.80
N VAL A 488 -8.47 -20.70 -15.01
CA VAL A 488 -8.76 -21.10 -13.64
C VAL A 488 -7.62 -20.58 -12.74
N PRO A 489 -7.91 -19.76 -11.72
CA PRO A 489 -6.90 -19.32 -10.77
C PRO A 489 -6.16 -20.52 -10.14
N SER A 490 -4.87 -20.34 -9.87
CA SER A 490 -4.04 -21.41 -9.29
C SER A 490 -4.62 -21.88 -7.96
N GLY A 491 -4.77 -23.20 -7.80
CA GLY A 491 -5.30 -23.82 -6.59
C GLY A 491 -6.83 -23.93 -6.55
N TRP A 492 -7.55 -23.41 -7.55
CA TRP A 492 -9.00 -23.52 -7.63
C TRP A 492 -9.42 -24.78 -8.37
N LYS A 493 -10.64 -25.24 -8.09
CA LYS A 493 -11.29 -26.33 -8.79
C LYS A 493 -12.63 -25.87 -9.34
N VAL A 494 -12.84 -26.06 -10.63
CA VAL A 494 -14.09 -25.80 -11.31
C VAL A 494 -14.73 -27.11 -11.74
N THR A 495 -15.97 -27.33 -11.33
CA THR A 495 -16.79 -28.44 -11.83
C THR A 495 -17.85 -27.89 -12.76
N LEU A 496 -17.72 -28.17 -14.05
CA LEU A 496 -18.69 -27.84 -15.09
C LEU A 496 -19.76 -28.92 -15.14
N TYR A 497 -21.01 -28.55 -15.36
CA TYR A 497 -22.14 -29.45 -15.46
C TYR A 497 -22.89 -29.23 -16.77
N GLN A 498 -23.25 -30.34 -17.42
CA GLN A 498 -23.93 -30.34 -18.72
C GLN A 498 -25.33 -29.73 -18.65
N SER A 499 -26.00 -29.85 -17.51
CA SER A 499 -27.35 -29.36 -17.32
C SER A 499 -27.39 -28.33 -16.20
N ASP A 500 -28.44 -27.49 -16.20
CA ASP A 500 -28.65 -26.51 -15.15
C ASP A 500 -28.84 -27.21 -13.78
N ASN A 501 -28.65 -26.45 -12.70
CA ASN A 501 -28.77 -26.91 -11.31
C ASN A 501 -27.84 -28.10 -10.97
N PHE A 502 -26.62 -28.07 -11.53
CA PHE A 502 -25.53 -28.99 -11.21
C PHE A 502 -25.85 -30.46 -11.53
N ALA A 503 -26.56 -30.70 -12.63
CA ALA A 503 -27.01 -32.01 -13.08
C ALA A 503 -26.34 -32.45 -14.40
N GLY A 504 -26.56 -33.71 -14.77
CA GLY A 504 -26.02 -34.30 -15.99
C GLY A 504 -24.54 -34.67 -15.89
N THR A 505 -23.88 -34.77 -17.03
CA THR A 505 -22.44 -35.04 -17.11
C THR A 505 -21.65 -33.90 -16.45
N SER A 506 -20.56 -34.21 -15.76
CA SER A 506 -19.72 -33.20 -15.12
C SER A 506 -18.24 -33.34 -15.49
N TRP A 507 -17.55 -32.21 -15.60
CA TRP A 507 -16.12 -32.14 -15.92
C TRP A 507 -15.39 -31.27 -14.91
N VAL A 508 -14.26 -31.76 -14.38
CA VAL A 508 -13.46 -31.04 -13.40
C VAL A 508 -12.25 -30.40 -14.09
N GLN A 509 -12.01 -29.12 -13.82
CA GLN A 509 -10.87 -28.34 -14.28
C GLN A 509 -10.15 -27.75 -13.05
N THR A 510 -8.84 -27.92 -12.97
CA THR A 510 -8.00 -27.41 -11.87
C THR A 510 -6.90 -26.46 -12.35
N ALA A 511 -6.94 -26.10 -13.64
CA ALA A 511 -5.98 -25.25 -14.31
C ALA A 511 -6.60 -24.66 -15.58
N ASP A 512 -5.96 -23.64 -16.14
CA ASP A 512 -6.28 -23.10 -17.46
C ASP A 512 -6.39 -24.25 -18.49
N ASN A 513 -7.48 -24.27 -19.26
CA ASN A 513 -7.68 -25.23 -20.33
C ASN A 513 -8.07 -24.49 -21.62
N ALA A 514 -7.11 -24.48 -22.56
CA ALA A 514 -7.24 -23.81 -23.85
C ALA A 514 -8.25 -24.47 -24.79
N SER A 515 -8.71 -25.70 -24.51
CA SER A 515 -9.70 -26.36 -25.36
C SER A 515 -10.52 -27.39 -24.59
N LEU A 516 -11.77 -27.02 -24.29
CA LEU A 516 -12.73 -27.91 -23.66
C LEU A 516 -13.17 -29.08 -24.56
N VAL A 517 -12.82 -29.05 -25.86
CA VAL A 517 -13.03 -30.15 -26.81
C VAL A 517 -12.35 -31.42 -26.30
N ALA A 518 -11.11 -31.31 -25.82
CA ALA A 518 -10.30 -32.46 -25.42
C ALA A 518 -10.88 -33.20 -24.20
N VAL A 519 -11.67 -32.52 -23.37
CA VAL A 519 -12.33 -33.08 -22.20
C VAL A 519 -13.81 -33.41 -22.45
N GLY A 520 -14.31 -33.17 -23.66
CA GLY A 520 -15.70 -33.43 -24.04
C GLY A 520 -16.72 -32.45 -23.44
N ALA A 521 -16.28 -31.27 -22.99
CA ALA A 521 -17.12 -30.25 -22.36
C ALA A 521 -17.41 -29.04 -23.26
N ASN A 522 -16.91 -29.05 -24.50
CA ASN A 522 -17.06 -27.94 -25.44
C ASN A 522 -18.53 -27.63 -25.71
N ASP A 523 -18.91 -26.37 -25.57
CA ASP A 523 -20.27 -25.88 -25.87
C ASP A 523 -21.36 -26.75 -25.23
N SER A 524 -21.09 -27.23 -23.99
CA SER A 524 -21.98 -28.16 -23.29
C SER A 524 -22.26 -27.74 -21.84
N MET A 525 -21.61 -26.69 -21.35
CA MET A 525 -21.76 -26.24 -19.96
C MET A 525 -23.05 -25.43 -19.80
N SER A 526 -23.87 -25.81 -18.82
CA SER A 526 -25.07 -25.08 -18.40
C SER A 526 -25.00 -24.58 -16.95
N SER A 527 -24.20 -25.19 -16.07
CA SER A 527 -23.98 -24.72 -14.69
C SER A 527 -22.57 -25.07 -14.19
N CYS A 528 -22.06 -24.40 -13.14
CA CYS A 528 -20.77 -24.77 -12.54
C CYS A 528 -20.66 -24.51 -11.04
N LYS A 529 -19.74 -25.22 -10.40
CA LYS A 529 -19.25 -24.94 -9.06
C LYS A 529 -17.77 -24.56 -9.12
N ILE A 530 -17.39 -23.48 -8.44
CA ILE A 530 -16.03 -22.96 -8.37
C ILE A 530 -15.62 -22.96 -6.89
N GLU A 531 -14.54 -23.67 -6.57
CA GLU A 531 -14.10 -23.99 -5.20
C GLU A 531 -12.61 -23.68 -4.98
#